data_AF-A0A355GDQ9-F1
#
_entry.id   AF-A0A355GDQ9-F1
#
_cell.length_a   1.000
_cell.length_b   1.000
_cell.length_c   1.000
_cell.angle_alpha   90.00
_cell.angle_beta   90.00
_cell.angle_gamma   90.00
#
_symmetry.space_group_name_H-M   'P 1'
#
loop_
_entity.id
_entity.type
_entity.pdbx_description
1 polymer ?
#
loop_
_entity_poly.entity_id
_entity_poly.type
_entity_poly.pdbx_seq_one_letter_code
_entity_poly.pdbx_strand_id
1 'polypeptide(L)' 'CKNNLKQLGLALHNYHETHRCFPQMQVEGIRNLAGEIPTESYLSWSVMLLPFMDQTNIYNQINMN' A
#
# COMPACT_ATOMS: atom_id res chain seq x y z
N CYS A 1 20.41 -3.84 -12.72
CA CYS A 1 19.29 -4.28 -11.87
C CYS A 1 19.71 -4.16 -10.41
N LYS A 2 19.24 -3.12 -9.71
CA LYS A 2 19.42 -2.96 -8.26
C LYS A 2 18.61 -4.08 -7.61
N ASN A 3 19.15 -4.72 -6.57
CA ASN A 3 18.52 -5.88 -5.95
C ASN A 3 17.14 -5.51 -5.38
N ASN A 4 16.07 -5.92 -6.08
CA ASN A 4 14.68 -5.60 -5.73
C ASN A 4 14.30 -6.11 -4.33
N LEU A 5 14.88 -7.24 -3.89
CA LEU A 5 14.66 -7.77 -2.54
C LEU A 5 15.29 -6.91 -1.45
N LYS A 6 16.46 -6.32 -1.72
CA LYS A 6 17.10 -5.39 -0.77
C LYS A 6 16.26 -4.13 -0.59
N GLN A 7 15.70 -3.59 -1.67
CA GLN A 7 14.83 -2.41 -1.62
C GLN A 7 13.52 -2.70 -0.89
N LEU A 8 12.92 -3.88 -1.11
CA LEU A 8 11.75 -4.33 -0.37
C LEU A 8 12.04 -4.50 1.13
N GLY A 9 13.17 -5.11 1.49
CA GLY A 9 13.56 -5.26 2.89
C GLY A 9 13.76 -3.91 3.59
N LEU A 10 14.41 -2.95 2.92
CA LEU A 10 14.57 -1.61 3.45
C LEU A 10 13.23 -0.89 3.62
N ALA A 11 12.34 -0.99 2.64
CA ALA A 11 11.00 -0.41 2.72
C ALA A 11 10.19 -0.97 3.88
N LEU A 12 10.25 -2.30 4.12
CA LEU A 12 9.62 -2.95 5.26
C LEU A 12 10.18 -2.46 6.60
N HIS A 13 11.50 -2.32 6.72
CA HIS A 13 12.13 -1.79 7.93
C HIS A 13 11.70 -0.35 8.22
N ASN A 14 11.71 0.52 7.21
CA ASN A 14 11.29 1.92 7.37
C ASN A 14 9.79 2.04 7.70
N TYR A 15 8.95 1.20 7.08
CA TYR A 15 7.53 1.11 7.43
C TYR A 15 7.34 0.74 8.90
N HIS A 16 8.04 -0.29 9.36
CA HIS A 16 7.97 -0.76 10.74
C HIS A 16 8.49 0.28 11.74
N GLU A 17 9.57 1.00 11.42
CA GLU A 17 10.06 2.10 12.25
C GLU A 17 9.01 3.21 12.41
N THR A 18 8.30 3.54 11.32
CA THR A 18 7.32 4.63 11.29
C THR A 18 5.99 4.24 11.94
N HIS A 19 5.47 3.05 11.65
CA HIS A 19 4.13 2.61 12.07
C HIS A 19 4.14 1.65 13.27
N ARG A 20 5.31 1.18 13.70
CA ARG A 20 5.52 0.19 14.77
C ARG A 20 4.76 -1.13 14.57
N CYS A 21 4.44 -1.43 13.31
CA CYS A 21 3.77 -2.65 12.88
C CYS A 21 4.19 -2.97 11.43
N PHE A 22 3.83 -4.17 10.95
CA PHE A 22 3.98 -4.52 9.55
C PHE A 22 2.74 -4.14 8.74
N PRO A 23 2.87 -3.97 7.41
CA PRO A 23 1.73 -3.65 6.55
C PRO A 23 0.61 -4.68 6.71
N GLN A 24 -0.63 -4.22 6.83
CA GLN A 24 -1.79 -5.10 6.84
C GLN A 24 -1.90 -5.86 5.51
N MET A 25 -2.30 -7.13 5.55
CA MET A 25 -2.39 -8.00 4.37
C MET A 25 -3.27 -7.40 3.26
N GLN A 26 -4.34 -6.73 3.67
CA GLN A 26 -5.29 -6.04 2.81
C GLN A 26 -5.81 -4.79 3.51
N VAL A 27 -6.00 -3.73 2.74
CA VAL A 27 -6.77 -2.55 3.18
C VAL A 27 -8.10 -2.59 2.45
N GLU A 28 -9.19 -2.63 3.19
CA GLU A 28 -10.55 -2.58 2.65
C GLU A 28 -10.81 -1.18 2.08
N GLY A 29 -10.96 -1.08 0.77
CA GLY A 29 -11.55 0.07 0.10
C GLY A 29 -13.00 -0.24 -0.23
N ILE A 30 -13.94 0.55 0.30
CA ILE A 30 -15.34 0.43 -0.11
C ILE A 30 -15.50 1.19 -1.43
N ARG A 31 -15.71 0.47 -2.54
CA ARG A 31 -16.17 1.09 -3.79
C ARG A 31 -17.69 1.24 -3.73
N ASN A 32 -18.16 2.33 -3.13
CA ASN A 32 -19.56 2.73 -3.25
C ASN A 32 -19.75 3.54 -4.54
N LEU A 33 -19.83 2.86 -5.68
CA LEU A 33 -20.37 3.48 -6.89
C LEU A 33 -21.90 3.41 -6.78
N ALA A 34 -22.56 4.57 -6.77
CA ALA A 34 -24.02 4.65 -6.63
C ALA A 34 -24.70 3.86 -7.76
N GLY A 35 -25.33 2.73 -7.41
CA GLY A 35 -26.05 1.86 -8.34
C GLY A 35 -25.36 0.52 -8.65
N GLU A 36 -24.17 0.27 -8.13
CA GLU A 36 -23.46 -1.02 -8.29
C GLU A 36 -23.52 -1.87 -7.01
N ILE A 37 -23.50 -3.20 -7.17
CA ILE A 37 -23.33 -4.14 -6.07
C ILE A 37 -21.98 -3.80 -5.40
N PRO A 38 -21.90 -3.69 -4.06
CA PRO A 38 -20.64 -3.40 -3.37
C PRO A 38 -19.59 -4.43 -3.81
N THR A 39 -18.63 -3.99 -4.61
CA THR A 39 -17.46 -4.80 -4.93
C THR A 39 -16.42 -4.47 -3.89
N GLU A 40 -16.09 -5.46 -3.05
CA GLU A 40 -15.01 -5.34 -2.09
C GLU A 40 -13.71 -5.06 -2.86
N SER A 41 -13.17 -3.84 -2.69
CA SER A 41 -11.93 -3.46 -3.36
C SER A 41 -10.81 -3.50 -2.36
N TYR A 42 -10.05 -4.60 -2.38
CA TYR A 42 -8.89 -4.75 -1.52
C TYR A 42 -7.65 -4.12 -2.14
N LEU A 43 -6.99 -3.24 -1.41
CA LEU A 43 -5.63 -2.82 -1.73
C LEU A 43 -4.64 -3.81 -1.13
N SER A 44 -3.65 -4.22 -1.92
CA SER A 44 -2.57 -5.10 -1.46
C SER A 44 -1.68 -4.42 -0.41
N TRP A 45 -1.15 -5.20 0.53
CA TRP A 45 -0.19 -4.75 1.55
C TRP A 45 0.99 -3.95 0.98
N SER A 46 1.42 -4.25 -0.25
CA SER A 46 2.56 -3.62 -0.91
C SER A 46 2.32 -2.14 -1.22
N VAL A 47 1.06 -1.71 -1.33
CA VAL A 47 0.68 -0.31 -1.55
C VAL A 47 1.21 0.59 -0.43
N MET A 48 1.18 0.10 0.82
CA MET A 48 1.71 0.81 1.98
C MET A 48 3.23 1.03 1.94
N LEU A 49 3.95 0.26 1.13
CA LEU A 49 5.40 0.40 0.97
C LEU A 49 5.82 1.40 -0.10
N LEU A 50 4.90 1.83 -0.98
CA LEU A 50 5.22 2.73 -2.10
C LEU A 50 5.96 4.01 -1.67
N PRO A 51 5.58 4.71 -0.57
CA PRO A 51 6.32 5.89 -0.12
C PRO A 51 7.77 5.59 0.28
N PHE A 52 8.03 4.39 0.79
CA PHE A 52 9.35 3.94 1.22
C PHE A 52 10.18 3.35 0.06
N MET A 53 9.62 3.31 -1.14
CA MET A 53 10.27 2.87 -2.38
C MET A 53 10.40 4.01 -3.40
N ASP A 54 10.34 5.27 -2.96
CA ASP A 54 10.35 6.48 -3.81
C ASP A 54 9.17 6.53 -4.81
N GLN A 55 8.07 5.83 -4.53
CA GLN A 55 6.86 5.78 -5.36
C GLN A 55 5.68 6.56 -4.76
N THR A 56 5.97 7.64 -4.02
CA THR A 56 4.96 8.53 -3.42
C THR A 56 3.98 9.09 -4.46
N ASN A 57 4.43 9.36 -5.69
CA ASN A 57 3.54 9.84 -6.75
C ASN A 57 2.43 8.84 -7.09
N ILE A 58 2.75 7.54 -7.08
CA ILE A 58 1.76 6.48 -7.33
C ILE A 58 0.87 6.31 -6.10
N TYR A 59 1.48 6.33 -4.90
CA TYR A 59 0.75 6.26 -3.64
C TYR A 59 -0.36 7.33 -3.56
N ASN A 60 -0.05 8.57 -3.94
CA ASN A 60 -0.99 9.70 -3.90
C ASN A 60 -2.14 9.60 -4.92
N GLN A 61 -2.02 8.74 -5.94
CA GLN A 61 -3.09 8.50 -6.91
C GLN A 61 -4.10 7.46 -6.41
N ILE A 62 -3.77 6.72 -5.34
CA ILE A 62 -4.63 5.69 -4.77
C ILE A 62 -5.58 6.35 -3.78
N ASN A 63 -6.89 6.23 -4.04
CA ASN A 63 -7.89 6.68 -3.09
C ASN A 63 -7.97 5.71 -1.91
N MET A 64 -7.63 6.17 -0.71
CA MET A 64 -7.68 5.41 0.56
C MET A 64 -8.87 5.79 1.45
N ASN A 65 -9.79 6.59 0.92
CA ASN A 65 -10.94 7.16 1.63
C ASN A 65 -12.25 6.77 0.93
#